data_AF-A0A7K4ALF6-F1
#
_entry.id   AF-A0A7K4ALF6-F1
#
_cell.length_a   1.000
_cell.length_b   1.000
_cell.length_c   1.000
_cell.angle_alpha   90.00
_cell.angle_beta   90.00
_cell.angle_gamma   90.00
#
_symmetry.space_group_name_H-M   'P 1'
#
loop_
_entity.id
_entity.type
_entity.pdbx_description
1 polymer ?
#
loop_
_entity_poly.entity_id
_entity_poly.type
_entity_poly.pdbx_seq_one_letter_code
_entity_poly.pdbx_strand_id
1 'polypeptide(L)'
;KVKRAFNAVLFSPGADMAGEEKISLGREVGYKNDHERDALAAALAAFRKYKNKFIQVEKKAPAEVDPDEIKALVVRGYSIENAIAEFSHPPPAEGRPAAPAPPAPDPDTAALRQHIQQLSEQVKTLRTYVDELQAQLAKKDADLQKAIERLDRLKDKTSREIKRDHEIRIRDKEIGRLRSILRSERKYTKKLKRTVAARKKAERIEEVKGLRRLKPVAAFSKEAVLAAAERYSLAEGDLVLLEDSSGGGKSTAEMFRERGVAAIVAEGEMAQAMQEHFLDLGLPVFTSAEIAVQRIDSLPFIRPEELEAARERWEVQQKARQARLEAEKLESLFQDYKVERMKEEKRKKRMGGREKMGEGYDWLSTSYS
;
A
#
# COMPACT_ATOMS: atom_id res chain seq x y z
N LYS A 1 47.42 27.09 -3.58
CA LYS A 1 47.59 28.28 -4.46
C LYS A 1 47.02 29.55 -3.80
N VAL A 2 45.75 29.56 -3.40
CA VAL A 2 45.10 30.71 -2.72
C VAL A 2 45.85 31.19 -1.45
N LYS A 3 46.25 30.27 -0.55
CA LYS A 3 47.03 30.60 0.67
C LYS A 3 48.29 31.44 0.40
N ARG A 4 49.05 31.11 -0.64
CA ARG A 4 50.31 31.80 -1.00
C ARG A 4 50.06 33.14 -1.66
N ALA A 5 48.96 33.28 -2.41
CA ALA A 5 48.60 34.53 -3.09
C ALA A 5 48.17 35.63 -2.11
N PHE A 6 47.51 35.26 -1.00
CA PHE A 6 47.01 36.20 0.01
C PHE A 6 47.87 36.28 1.28
N ASN A 7 49.07 35.66 1.28
CA ASN A 7 49.93 35.55 2.46
C ASN A 7 49.17 35.11 3.74
N ALA A 8 48.23 34.19 3.58
CA ALA A 8 47.23 33.85 4.59
C ALA A 8 47.66 32.66 5.47
N VAL A 9 47.23 32.65 6.72
CA VAL A 9 47.42 31.53 7.65
C VAL A 9 46.23 30.57 7.51
N LEU A 10 46.51 29.27 7.39
CA LEU A 10 45.46 28.25 7.30
C LEU A 10 44.88 28.03 8.69
N PHE A 11 43.57 28.19 8.83
CA PHE A 11 42.85 27.81 10.03
C PHE A 11 42.13 26.48 9.81
N SER A 12 42.33 25.55 10.76
CA SER A 12 41.51 24.34 10.90
C SER A 12 41.03 24.27 12.34
N PRO A 13 39.75 23.93 12.59
CA PRO A 13 39.32 23.47 13.91
C PRO A 13 40.22 22.31 14.35
N GLY A 14 40.61 22.29 15.63
CA GLY A 14 41.52 21.26 16.17
C GLY A 14 40.85 19.91 16.41
N ALA A 15 39.52 19.84 16.27
CA ALA A 15 38.72 18.64 16.36
C ALA A 15 37.69 18.63 15.23
N ASP A 16 37.30 17.43 14.79
CA ASP A 16 36.23 17.26 13.81
C ASP A 16 34.91 17.79 14.39
N MET A 17 34.34 18.78 13.72
CA MET A 17 33.10 19.41 14.14
C MET A 17 31.91 18.52 13.75
N ALA A 18 31.05 18.21 14.72
CA ALA A 18 29.87 17.39 14.49
C ALA A 18 28.90 18.09 13.51
N GLY A 19 28.14 17.30 12.74
CA GLY A 19 27.19 17.85 11.76
C GLY A 19 26.15 18.78 12.38
N GLU A 20 25.72 18.48 13.60
CA GLU A 20 24.78 19.31 14.37
C GLU A 20 25.38 20.67 14.77
N GLU A 21 26.65 20.69 15.17
CA GLU A 21 27.36 21.93 15.50
C GLU A 21 27.49 22.82 14.28
N LYS A 22 27.82 22.26 13.11
CA LYS A 22 27.87 23.00 11.83
C LYS A 22 26.52 23.62 11.47
N ILE A 23 25.43 22.89 11.67
CA ILE A 23 24.07 23.38 11.42
C ILE A 23 23.71 24.50 12.41
N SER A 24 24.02 24.34 13.70
CA SER A 24 23.75 25.35 14.73
C SER A 24 24.46 26.68 14.45
N LEU A 25 25.74 26.61 14.04
CA LEU A 25 26.55 27.78 13.69
C LEU A 25 26.06 28.47 12.43
N GLY A 26 25.68 27.69 11.41
CA GLY A 26 25.25 28.23 10.12
C GLY A 26 23.86 28.86 10.15
N ARG A 27 23.01 28.49 11.11
CA ARG A 27 21.60 28.92 11.18
C ARG A 27 21.41 30.42 11.37
N GLU A 28 22.31 31.07 12.10
CA GLU A 28 22.22 32.51 12.40
C GLU A 28 22.46 33.40 11.18
N VAL A 29 23.26 32.94 10.21
CA VAL A 29 23.67 33.71 9.02
C VAL A 29 22.92 33.24 7.76
N GLY A 30 22.44 31.99 7.76
CA GLY A 30 21.76 31.37 6.62
C GLY A 30 22.75 30.83 5.57
N TYR A 31 22.42 29.66 4.99
CA TYR A 31 23.22 29.01 3.95
C TYR A 31 22.29 28.29 2.96
N LYS A 32 22.72 28.12 1.71
CA LYS A 32 21.93 27.43 0.66
C LYS A 32 22.44 26.03 0.34
N ASN A 33 23.75 25.80 0.50
CA ASN A 33 24.41 24.56 0.12
C ASN A 33 25.22 23.96 1.28
N ASP A 34 25.46 22.64 1.24
CA ASP A 34 26.29 21.96 2.24
C ASP A 34 27.74 22.48 2.26
N HIS A 35 28.28 22.86 1.10
CA HIS A 35 29.59 23.50 1.00
C HIS A 35 29.63 24.89 1.63
N GLU A 36 28.55 25.66 1.51
CA GLU A 36 28.41 26.97 2.16
C GLU A 36 28.29 26.82 3.67
N ARG A 37 27.51 25.84 4.13
CA ARG A 37 27.41 25.49 5.56
C ARG A 37 28.78 25.19 6.15
N ASP A 38 29.55 24.32 5.48
CA ASP A 38 30.85 23.87 5.98
C ASP A 38 31.90 25.00 5.91
N ALA A 39 31.89 25.83 4.87
CA ALA A 39 32.75 27.01 4.77
C ALA A 39 32.41 28.07 5.83
N LEU A 40 31.12 28.33 6.07
CA LEU A 40 30.63 29.26 7.06
C LEU A 40 30.96 28.80 8.49
N ALA A 41 30.78 27.51 8.78
CA ALA A 41 31.15 26.92 10.06
C ALA A 41 32.66 27.06 10.34
N ALA A 42 33.50 26.84 9.33
CA ALA A 42 34.95 27.03 9.45
C ALA A 42 35.33 28.51 9.71
N ALA A 43 34.68 29.44 9.02
CA ALA A 43 34.92 30.88 9.19
C ALA A 43 34.47 31.38 10.58
N LEU A 44 33.28 30.96 11.04
CA LEU A 44 32.75 31.31 12.36
C LEU A 44 33.58 30.72 13.50
N ALA A 45 34.08 29.48 13.33
CA ALA A 45 35.00 28.87 14.28
C ALA A 45 36.32 29.63 14.38
N ALA A 46 36.87 30.09 13.24
CA ALA A 46 38.06 30.93 13.21
C ALA A 46 37.81 32.25 13.96
N PHE A 47 36.70 32.91 13.65
CA PHE A 47 36.30 34.17 14.28
C PHE A 47 36.19 34.04 15.80
N ARG A 48 35.47 33.01 16.30
CA ARG A 48 35.32 32.78 17.75
C ARG A 48 36.66 32.56 18.46
N LYS A 49 37.61 31.86 17.83
CA LYS A 49 38.94 31.61 18.40
C LYS A 49 39.78 32.89 18.52
N TYR A 50 39.73 33.76 17.51
CA TYR A 50 40.55 34.98 17.47
C TYR A 50 39.87 36.21 18.07
N LYS A 51 38.54 36.23 18.22
CA LYS A 51 37.76 37.35 18.77
C LYS A 51 38.33 37.89 20.08
N ASN A 52 38.54 37.02 21.06
CA ASN A 52 39.05 37.43 22.37
C ASN A 52 40.49 37.95 22.31
N LYS A 53 41.33 37.39 21.42
CA LYS A 53 42.71 37.84 21.22
C LYS A 53 42.75 39.21 20.52
N PHE A 54 41.90 39.42 19.52
CA PHE A 54 41.82 40.71 18.80
C PHE A 54 41.31 41.83 19.70
N ILE A 55 40.33 41.57 20.57
CA ILE A 55 39.89 42.54 21.58
C ILE A 55 41.04 42.90 22.54
N GLN A 56 41.89 41.93 22.90
CA GLN A 56 43.07 42.21 23.74
C GLN A 56 44.13 43.02 23.01
N VAL A 57 44.33 42.77 21.71
CA VAL A 57 45.24 43.56 20.87
C VAL A 57 44.74 45.00 20.76
N GLU A 58 43.46 45.22 20.47
CA GLU A 58 42.87 46.56 20.38
C GLU A 58 42.98 47.37 21.69
N LYS A 59 42.98 46.70 22.84
CA LYS A 59 43.17 47.34 24.16
C LYS A 59 44.63 47.62 24.51
N LYS A 60 45.56 46.83 23.98
CA LYS A 60 47.00 46.89 24.33
C LYS A 60 47.86 47.55 23.24
N ALA A 61 47.30 47.81 22.07
CA ALA A 61 48.00 48.44 20.96
C ALA A 61 48.41 49.88 21.33
N PRO A 62 49.69 50.25 21.16
CA PRO A 62 50.12 51.65 21.24
C PRO A 62 49.40 52.49 20.18
N ALA A 63 49.14 53.77 20.49
CA ALA A 63 48.43 54.67 19.56
C ALA A 63 49.19 54.95 18.25
N GLU A 64 50.49 54.61 18.19
CA GLU A 64 51.38 54.84 17.05
C GLU A 64 51.41 53.67 16.04
N VAL A 65 50.86 52.50 16.39
CA VAL A 65 50.90 51.29 15.56
C VAL A 65 49.48 50.88 15.16
N ASP A 66 49.27 50.54 13.90
CA ASP A 66 47.97 50.03 13.43
C ASP A 66 47.65 48.70 14.14
N PRO A 67 46.54 48.60 14.89
CA PRO A 67 46.14 47.37 15.55
C PRO A 67 45.99 46.19 14.58
N ASP A 68 45.71 46.44 13.30
CA ASP A 68 45.53 45.37 12.31
C ASP A 68 46.85 44.68 11.92
N GLU A 69 47.99 45.38 11.96
CA GLU A 69 49.32 44.78 11.74
C GLU A 69 49.72 43.87 12.90
N ILE A 70 49.41 44.27 14.14
CA ILE A 70 49.63 43.45 15.33
C ILE A 70 48.72 42.20 15.28
N LYS A 71 47.46 42.33 14.85
CA LYS A 71 46.54 41.18 14.65
C LYS A 71 47.13 40.18 13.65
N ALA A 72 47.77 40.63 12.58
CA ALA A 72 48.39 39.75 11.59
C ALA A 72 49.55 38.92 12.17
N LEU A 73 50.40 39.50 13.02
CA LEU A 73 51.46 38.77 13.72
C LEU A 73 50.92 37.79 14.75
N VAL A 74 49.85 38.16 15.48
CA VAL A 74 49.20 37.27 16.45
C VAL A 74 48.55 36.05 15.75
N VAL A 75 48.00 36.22 14.55
CA VAL A 75 47.48 35.11 13.73
C VAL A 75 48.62 34.20 13.23
N ARG A 76 49.84 34.73 13.04
CA ARG A 76 51.05 33.96 12.68
C ARG A 76 51.68 33.22 13.86
N GLY A 77 51.17 33.41 15.08
CA GLY A 77 51.60 32.66 16.26
C GLY A 77 52.47 33.45 17.26
N TYR A 78 52.68 34.76 17.04
CA TYR A 78 53.38 35.60 18.01
C TYR A 78 52.50 35.87 19.25
N SER A 79 53.14 36.00 20.42
CA SER A 79 52.46 36.53 21.60
C SER A 79 52.14 38.02 21.38
N ILE A 80 51.12 38.54 22.06
CA ILE A 80 50.69 39.94 21.90
C ILE A 80 51.86 40.88 22.25
N GLU A 81 52.66 40.54 23.27
CA GLU A 81 53.81 41.33 23.72
C GLU A 81 54.96 41.29 22.70
N ASN A 82 55.28 40.12 22.13
CA ASN A 82 56.32 40.02 21.11
C ASN A 82 55.90 40.69 19.80
N ALA A 83 54.61 40.61 19.45
CA ALA A 83 54.07 41.29 18.28
C ALA A 83 54.18 42.83 18.43
N ILE A 84 53.99 43.38 19.64
CA ILE A 84 54.19 44.81 19.92
C ILE A 84 55.68 45.17 19.91
N ALA A 85 56.55 44.30 20.45
CA ALA A 85 57.99 44.53 20.50
C ALA A 85 58.65 44.58 19.11
N GLU A 86 58.17 43.77 18.16
CA GLU A 86 58.66 43.77 16.77
C GLU A 86 58.47 45.12 16.07
N PHE A 87 57.42 45.86 16.42
CA PHE A 87 57.18 47.22 15.92
C PHE A 87 57.79 48.31 16.81
N SER A 88 58.27 47.96 18.01
CA SER A 88 58.88 48.90 18.96
C SER A 88 60.41 48.97 18.84
N HIS A 89 61.06 48.01 18.17
CA HIS A 89 62.51 47.95 18.02
C HIS A 89 62.94 47.68 16.57
N PRO A 90 63.73 48.56 15.92
CA PRO A 90 64.35 48.24 14.63
C PRO A 90 65.48 47.19 14.82
N PRO A 91 65.61 46.18 13.94
CA PRO A 91 66.65 45.16 14.08
C PRO A 91 68.04 45.74 13.80
N PRO A 92 69.07 45.43 14.62
CA PRO A 92 70.45 45.80 14.31
C PRO A 92 71.03 44.89 13.22
N ALA A 93 71.68 45.50 12.23
CA ALA A 93 72.37 44.79 11.16
C ALA A 93 73.68 44.15 11.66
N GLU A 94 73.80 42.83 11.54
CA GLU A 94 75.05 42.11 11.80
C GLU A 94 76.07 42.34 10.66
N GLY A 95 77.19 42.95 11.02
CA GLY A 95 78.37 43.09 10.18
C GLY A 95 79.16 41.79 10.06
N ARG A 96 79.58 41.49 8.83
CA ARG A 96 80.48 40.39 8.45
C ARG A 96 81.93 40.77 8.79
N PRO A 97 82.75 39.92 9.44
CA PRO A 97 84.20 40.04 9.36
C PRO A 97 84.79 39.15 8.25
N ALA A 98 85.81 39.68 7.59
CA ALA A 98 86.59 39.07 6.52
C ALA A 98 87.60 38.03 7.03
N ALA A 99 87.98 37.12 6.13
CA ALA A 99 88.91 36.02 6.36
C ALA A 99 90.38 36.45 6.54
N PRO A 100 91.20 35.67 7.28
CA PRO A 100 92.64 35.60 7.07
C PRO A 100 93.05 34.33 6.29
N ALA A 101 94.14 34.44 5.52
CA ALA A 101 94.74 33.41 4.68
C ALA A 101 95.39 32.25 5.48
N PRO A 102 95.60 31.05 4.89
CA PRO A 102 96.34 29.98 5.58
C PRO A 102 97.85 29.93 5.24
N PRO A 103 98.67 29.36 6.16
CA PRO A 103 100.13 29.24 6.08
C PRO A 103 100.61 27.91 5.45
N ALA A 104 101.93 27.67 5.49
CA ALA A 104 102.67 26.52 4.95
C ALA A 104 102.19 25.12 5.46
N PRO A 105 102.50 24.00 4.78
CA PRO A 105 101.82 22.72 4.99
C PRO A 105 102.38 21.92 6.18
N ASP A 106 101.57 21.75 7.22
CA ASP A 106 101.77 20.77 8.30
C ASP A 106 101.30 19.35 7.87
N PRO A 107 101.93 18.26 8.34
CA PRO A 107 101.55 16.88 8.01
C PRO A 107 100.10 16.51 8.37
N ASP A 108 99.51 17.17 9.37
CA ASP A 108 98.09 17.00 9.75
C ASP A 108 97.11 17.55 8.71
N THR A 109 97.54 18.53 7.90
CA THR A 109 96.69 19.08 6.82
C THR A 109 96.51 18.10 5.67
N ALA A 110 97.45 17.19 5.44
CA ALA A 110 97.35 16.16 4.41
C ALA A 110 96.34 15.07 4.79
N ALA A 111 96.36 14.62 6.06
CA ALA A 111 95.40 13.65 6.59
C ALA A 111 93.97 14.22 6.59
N LEU A 112 93.80 15.49 6.98
CA LEU A 112 92.50 16.17 6.90
C LEU A 112 92.00 16.31 5.46
N ARG A 113 92.88 16.62 4.49
CA ARG A 113 92.52 16.67 3.06
C ARG A 113 92.06 15.31 2.53
N GLN A 114 92.74 14.22 2.91
CA GLN A 114 92.32 12.86 2.56
C GLN A 114 90.96 12.51 3.17
N HIS A 115 90.71 12.89 4.42
CA HIS A 115 89.43 12.65 5.08
C HIS A 115 88.29 13.45 4.42
N ILE A 116 88.52 14.71 4.07
CA ILE A 116 87.57 15.53 3.31
C ILE A 116 87.29 14.91 1.95
N GLN A 117 88.30 14.36 1.27
CA GLN A 117 88.13 13.67 0.00
C GLN A 117 87.26 12.41 0.15
N GLN A 118 87.52 11.57 1.16
CA GLN A 118 86.70 10.39 1.46
C GLN A 118 85.24 10.75 1.77
N LEU A 119 85.01 11.76 2.62
CA LEU A 119 83.66 12.27 2.91
C LEU A 119 82.99 12.83 1.65
N SER A 120 83.73 13.51 0.77
CA SER A 120 83.18 14.01 -0.49
C SER A 120 82.77 12.89 -1.46
N GLU A 121 83.52 11.79 -1.47
CA GLU A 121 83.20 10.59 -2.24
C GLU A 121 81.97 9.89 -1.66
N GLN A 122 81.88 9.77 -0.33
CA GLN A 122 80.69 9.25 0.36
C GLN A 122 79.44 10.11 0.11
N VAL A 123 79.57 11.43 0.11
CA VAL A 123 78.45 12.33 -0.21
C VAL A 123 78.01 12.14 -1.67
N LYS A 124 78.95 11.91 -2.61
CA LYS A 124 78.61 11.60 -4.00
C LYS A 124 77.87 10.28 -4.12
N THR A 125 78.32 9.21 -3.46
CA THR A 125 77.65 7.90 -3.52
C THR A 125 76.27 7.92 -2.86
N LEU A 126 76.11 8.65 -1.75
CA LEU A 126 74.81 8.84 -1.11
C LEU A 126 73.86 9.64 -2.00
N ARG A 127 74.35 10.67 -2.71
CA ARG A 127 73.53 11.43 -3.67
C ARG A 127 73.05 10.54 -4.82
N THR A 128 73.94 9.73 -5.43
CA THR A 128 73.53 8.80 -6.49
C THR A 128 72.52 7.77 -5.99
N TYR A 129 72.68 7.29 -4.75
CA TYR A 129 71.71 6.36 -4.15
C TYR A 129 70.35 7.01 -3.91
N VAL A 130 70.32 8.28 -3.46
CA VAL A 130 69.07 9.04 -3.32
C VAL A 130 68.41 9.23 -4.68
N ASP A 131 69.17 9.56 -5.73
CA ASP A 131 68.63 9.72 -7.09
C ASP A 131 68.04 8.40 -7.63
N GLU A 132 68.73 7.28 -7.40
CA GLU A 132 68.22 5.94 -7.74
C GLU A 132 66.94 5.60 -6.99
N LEU A 133 66.88 5.86 -5.69
CA LEU A 133 65.69 5.66 -4.88
C LEU A 133 64.53 6.54 -5.35
N GLN A 134 64.78 7.79 -5.69
CA GLN A 134 63.77 8.69 -6.24
C GLN A 134 63.25 8.19 -7.59
N ALA A 135 64.12 7.69 -8.47
CA ALA A 135 63.72 7.10 -9.74
C ALA A 135 62.87 5.83 -9.56
N GLN A 136 63.22 4.98 -8.59
CA GLN A 136 62.43 3.79 -8.25
C GLN A 136 61.05 4.18 -7.68
N LEU A 137 60.99 5.19 -6.82
CA LEU A 137 59.75 5.69 -6.23
C LEU A 137 58.84 6.26 -7.31
N ALA A 138 59.37 7.07 -8.24
CA ALA A 138 58.63 7.58 -9.37
C ALA A 138 58.08 6.47 -10.29
N LYS A 139 58.87 5.41 -10.53
CA LYS A 139 58.40 4.24 -11.28
C LYS A 139 57.28 3.51 -10.57
N LYS A 140 57.41 3.29 -9.26
CA LYS A 140 56.38 2.64 -8.43
C LYS A 140 55.10 3.46 -8.39
N ASP A 141 55.19 4.78 -8.27
CA ASP A 141 54.04 5.68 -8.31
C ASP A 141 53.32 5.61 -9.66
N ALA A 142 54.06 5.56 -10.77
CA ALA A 142 53.48 5.39 -12.10
C ALA A 142 52.79 4.04 -12.27
N ASP A 143 53.39 2.95 -11.75
CA ASP A 143 52.78 1.62 -11.78
C ASP A 143 51.53 1.55 -10.89
N LEU A 144 51.54 2.22 -9.73
CA LEU A 144 50.42 2.33 -8.81
C LEU A 144 49.27 3.09 -9.47
N GLN A 145 49.54 4.21 -10.14
CA GLN A 145 48.53 4.95 -10.90
C GLN A 145 47.88 4.09 -11.99
N LYS A 146 48.67 3.35 -12.78
CA LYS A 146 48.14 2.41 -13.79
C LYS A 146 47.29 1.31 -13.17
N ALA A 147 47.67 0.79 -12.01
CA ALA A 147 46.90 -0.22 -11.30
C ALA A 147 45.56 0.33 -10.79
N ILE A 148 45.55 1.56 -10.24
CA ILE A 148 44.33 2.26 -9.83
C ILE A 148 43.40 2.45 -11.03
N GLU A 149 43.90 2.98 -12.15
CA GLU A 149 43.08 3.18 -13.34
C GLU A 149 42.46 1.87 -13.85
N ARG A 150 43.23 0.78 -13.83
CA ARG A 150 42.72 -0.54 -14.23
C ARG A 150 41.64 -1.02 -13.26
N LEU A 151 41.83 -0.81 -11.97
CA LEU A 151 40.88 -1.19 -10.92
C LEU A 151 39.58 -0.39 -11.05
N ASP A 152 39.66 0.90 -11.34
CA ASP A 152 38.49 1.76 -11.55
C ASP A 152 37.71 1.33 -12.81
N ARG A 153 38.40 1.03 -13.92
CA ARG A 153 37.75 0.49 -15.12
C ARG A 153 37.02 -0.83 -14.86
N LEU A 154 37.60 -1.71 -14.03
CA LEU A 154 36.96 -2.97 -13.64
C LEU A 154 35.76 -2.74 -12.72
N LYS A 155 35.85 -1.81 -11.76
CA LYS A 155 34.74 -1.39 -10.89
C LYS A 155 33.58 -0.80 -11.70
N ASP A 156 33.88 0.03 -12.68
CA ASP A 156 32.85 0.61 -13.56
C ASP A 156 32.15 -0.45 -14.39
N LYS A 157 32.92 -1.40 -14.95
CA LYS A 157 32.36 -2.50 -15.73
C LYS A 157 31.45 -3.39 -14.88
N THR A 158 31.92 -3.81 -13.70
CA THR A 158 31.14 -4.64 -12.77
C THR A 158 29.90 -3.90 -12.26
N SER A 159 30.01 -2.61 -11.95
CA SER A 159 28.86 -1.78 -11.56
C SER A 159 27.80 -1.70 -12.67
N ARG A 160 28.23 -1.58 -13.94
CA ARG A 160 27.32 -1.61 -15.10
C ARG A 160 26.68 -2.99 -15.29
N GLU A 161 27.40 -4.07 -15.06
CA GLU A 161 26.87 -5.44 -15.10
C GLU A 161 25.82 -5.65 -14.02
N ILE A 162 26.11 -5.29 -12.77
CA ILE A 162 25.17 -5.40 -11.65
C ILE A 162 23.89 -4.61 -11.94
N LYS A 163 23.99 -3.39 -12.46
CA LYS A 163 22.82 -2.57 -12.84
C LYS A 163 21.99 -3.24 -13.94
N ARG A 164 22.66 -3.79 -14.98
CA ARG A 164 21.99 -4.53 -16.06
C ARG A 164 21.29 -5.78 -15.54
N ASP A 165 21.95 -6.57 -14.71
CA ASP A 165 21.39 -7.80 -14.14
C ASP A 165 20.22 -7.50 -13.20
N HIS A 166 20.29 -6.39 -12.45
CA HIS A 166 19.19 -5.92 -11.64
C HIS A 166 17.97 -5.54 -12.49
N GLU A 167 18.19 -4.78 -13.57
CA GLU A 167 17.13 -4.42 -14.51
C GLU A 167 16.51 -5.64 -15.19
N ILE A 168 17.33 -6.59 -15.66
CA ILE A 168 16.88 -7.85 -16.23
C ILE A 168 16.03 -8.61 -15.21
N ARG A 169 16.49 -8.72 -13.95
CA ARG A 169 15.74 -9.40 -12.89
C ARG A 169 14.38 -8.74 -12.62
N ILE A 170 14.30 -7.41 -12.63
CA ILE A 170 13.03 -6.70 -12.50
C ILE A 170 12.12 -7.04 -13.68
N ARG A 171 12.63 -6.96 -14.90
CA ARG A 171 11.88 -7.28 -16.13
C ARG A 171 11.41 -8.73 -16.14
N ASP A 172 12.23 -9.68 -15.71
CA ASP A 172 11.87 -11.10 -15.64
C ASP A 172 10.75 -11.37 -14.64
N LYS A 173 10.77 -10.69 -13.49
CA LYS A 173 9.65 -10.76 -12.53
C LYS A 173 8.36 -10.24 -13.15
N GLU A 174 8.42 -9.12 -13.85
CA GLU A 174 7.24 -8.54 -14.50
C GLU A 174 6.74 -9.44 -15.64
N ILE A 175 7.64 -9.99 -16.46
CA ILE A 175 7.31 -10.98 -17.49
C ILE A 175 6.64 -12.21 -16.84
N GLY A 176 7.14 -12.69 -15.70
CA GLY A 176 6.54 -13.77 -14.94
C GLY A 176 5.10 -13.47 -14.50
N ARG A 177 4.88 -12.27 -13.93
CA ARG A 177 3.56 -11.76 -13.53
C ARG A 177 2.61 -11.66 -14.73
N LEU A 178 3.02 -10.98 -15.80
CA LEU A 178 2.21 -10.80 -17.01
C LEU A 178 1.86 -12.14 -17.67
N ARG A 179 2.80 -13.09 -17.73
CA ARG A 179 2.52 -14.45 -18.21
C ARG A 179 1.47 -15.16 -17.35
N SER A 180 1.49 -14.96 -16.03
CA SER A 180 0.50 -15.55 -15.13
C SER A 180 -0.90 -14.98 -15.39
N ILE A 181 -1.01 -13.65 -15.51
CA ILE A 181 -2.26 -12.95 -15.83
C ILE A 181 -2.81 -13.45 -17.18
N LEU A 182 -1.96 -13.52 -18.20
CA LEU A 182 -2.36 -14.01 -19.52
C LEU A 182 -2.88 -15.45 -19.47
N ARG A 183 -2.27 -16.32 -18.65
CA ARG A 183 -2.76 -17.69 -18.46
C ARG A 183 -4.13 -17.72 -17.78
N SER A 184 -4.36 -16.92 -16.73
CA SER A 184 -5.66 -16.86 -16.06
C SER A 184 -6.74 -16.31 -16.99
N GLU A 185 -6.46 -15.24 -17.73
CA GLU A 185 -7.39 -14.67 -18.71
C GLU A 185 -7.72 -15.66 -19.83
N ARG A 186 -6.72 -16.35 -20.38
CA ARG A 186 -6.96 -17.41 -21.38
C ARG A 186 -7.84 -18.52 -20.85
N LYS A 187 -7.65 -18.95 -19.59
CA LYS A 187 -8.53 -19.94 -18.94
C LYS A 187 -9.95 -19.40 -18.80
N TYR A 188 -10.09 -18.15 -18.36
CA TYR A 188 -11.39 -17.49 -18.23
C TYR A 188 -12.12 -17.38 -19.57
N THR A 189 -11.45 -16.88 -20.60
CA THR A 189 -11.99 -16.79 -21.97
C THR A 189 -12.37 -18.17 -22.51
N LYS A 190 -11.59 -19.22 -22.24
CA LYS A 190 -11.94 -20.59 -22.63
C LYS A 190 -13.21 -21.07 -21.92
N LYS A 191 -13.38 -20.76 -20.63
CA LYS A 191 -14.59 -21.06 -19.87
C LYS A 191 -15.80 -20.32 -20.46
N LEU A 192 -15.67 -19.02 -20.75
CA LEU A 192 -16.72 -18.22 -21.33
C LEU A 192 -17.11 -18.68 -22.75
N LYS A 193 -16.14 -19.03 -23.60
CA LYS A 193 -16.41 -19.61 -24.92
C LYS A 193 -17.21 -20.92 -24.82
N ARG A 194 -16.90 -21.78 -23.84
CA ARG A 194 -17.65 -23.02 -23.60
C ARG A 194 -19.08 -22.74 -23.15
N THR A 195 -19.31 -21.79 -22.25
CA THR A 195 -20.67 -21.44 -21.79
C THR A 195 -21.50 -20.83 -22.93
N VAL A 196 -20.93 -19.94 -23.73
CA VAL A 196 -21.61 -19.37 -24.91
C VAL A 196 -21.95 -20.45 -25.94
N ALA A 197 -21.03 -21.37 -26.22
CA ALA A 197 -21.29 -22.48 -27.15
C ALA A 197 -22.41 -23.40 -26.64
N ALA A 198 -22.42 -23.72 -25.34
CA ALA A 198 -23.50 -24.51 -24.73
C ALA A 198 -24.86 -23.81 -24.83
N ARG A 199 -24.90 -22.49 -24.58
CA ARG A 199 -26.11 -21.68 -24.72
C ARG A 199 -26.63 -21.64 -26.14
N LYS A 200 -25.78 -21.38 -27.14
CA LYS A 200 -26.17 -21.39 -28.57
C LYS A 200 -26.67 -22.75 -29.02
N LYS A 201 -26.11 -23.84 -28.48
CA LYS A 201 -26.58 -25.20 -28.76
C LYS A 201 -27.98 -25.43 -28.19
N ALA A 202 -28.23 -24.97 -26.97
CA ALA A 202 -29.56 -25.02 -26.34
C ALA A 202 -30.60 -24.22 -27.13
N GLU A 203 -30.28 -22.97 -27.50
CA GLU A 203 -31.15 -22.10 -28.32
C GLU A 203 -31.50 -22.76 -29.66
N ARG A 204 -30.54 -23.40 -30.33
CA ARG A 204 -30.79 -24.14 -31.57
C ARG A 204 -31.75 -25.33 -31.36
N ILE A 205 -31.66 -26.01 -30.22
CA ILE A 205 -32.57 -27.15 -29.92
C ILE A 205 -33.99 -26.64 -29.67
N GLU A 206 -34.14 -25.51 -28.95
CA GLU A 206 -35.44 -24.85 -28.74
C GLU A 206 -36.08 -24.47 -30.09
N GLU A 207 -35.32 -23.83 -30.98
CA GLU A 207 -35.80 -23.37 -32.29
C GLU A 207 -36.16 -24.51 -33.25
N VAL A 208 -35.33 -25.57 -33.31
CA VAL A 208 -35.52 -26.66 -34.28
C VAL A 208 -36.59 -27.65 -33.83
N LYS A 209 -36.72 -27.92 -32.52
CA LYS A 209 -37.67 -28.92 -31.99
C LYS A 209 -38.93 -28.33 -31.37
N GLY A 210 -39.03 -27.00 -31.25
CA GLY A 210 -40.19 -26.33 -30.63
C GLY A 210 -40.36 -26.67 -29.14
N LEU A 211 -39.28 -27.08 -28.46
CA LEU A 211 -39.30 -27.48 -27.05
C LEU A 211 -38.92 -26.29 -26.15
N ARG A 212 -39.54 -26.22 -24.97
CA ARG A 212 -39.20 -25.23 -23.92
C ARG A 212 -38.13 -25.80 -23.00
N ARG A 213 -37.02 -25.09 -22.83
CA ARG A 213 -35.92 -25.50 -21.93
C ARG A 213 -36.32 -25.29 -20.47
N LEU A 214 -35.98 -26.25 -19.62
CA LEU A 214 -35.94 -26.06 -18.17
C LEU A 214 -34.53 -25.82 -17.68
N LYS A 215 -34.43 -25.08 -16.59
CA LYS A 215 -33.18 -24.88 -15.85
C LYS A 215 -33.08 -25.97 -14.78
N PRO A 216 -32.10 -26.89 -14.88
CA PRO A 216 -31.95 -27.94 -13.88
C PRO A 216 -31.40 -27.35 -12.59
N VAL A 217 -32.04 -27.71 -11.48
CA VAL A 217 -31.65 -27.42 -10.11
C VAL A 217 -31.48 -28.76 -9.42
N ALA A 218 -30.26 -29.03 -8.95
CA ALA A 218 -29.87 -30.34 -8.45
C ALA A 218 -30.67 -30.79 -7.23
N ALA A 219 -31.04 -29.87 -6.34
CA ALA A 219 -31.80 -30.17 -5.13
C ALA A 219 -32.68 -28.99 -4.72
N PHE A 220 -33.73 -29.27 -3.95
CA PHE A 220 -34.59 -28.26 -3.36
C PHE A 220 -33.91 -27.58 -2.15
N SER A 221 -32.78 -26.89 -2.36
CA SER A 221 -32.03 -26.19 -1.31
C SER A 221 -31.62 -24.77 -1.72
N LYS A 222 -31.40 -23.88 -0.74
CA LYS A 222 -30.97 -22.50 -1.03
C LYS A 222 -29.67 -22.47 -1.84
N GLU A 223 -28.71 -23.32 -1.50
CA GLU A 223 -27.42 -23.42 -2.18
C GLU A 223 -27.59 -23.88 -3.63
N ALA A 224 -28.42 -24.88 -3.88
CA ALA A 224 -28.67 -25.39 -5.22
C ALA A 224 -29.39 -24.36 -6.11
N VAL A 225 -30.33 -23.59 -5.55
CA VAL A 225 -31.00 -22.49 -6.27
C VAL A 225 -30.01 -21.38 -6.62
N LEU A 226 -29.12 -21.00 -5.70
CA LEU A 226 -28.07 -20.01 -5.96
C LEU A 226 -27.08 -20.51 -7.03
N ALA A 227 -26.62 -21.75 -6.92
CA ALA A 227 -25.72 -22.36 -7.91
C ALA A 227 -26.36 -22.44 -9.29
N ALA A 228 -27.64 -22.78 -9.36
CA ALA A 228 -28.39 -22.79 -10.62
C ALA A 228 -28.59 -21.37 -11.17
N ALA A 229 -28.79 -20.37 -10.32
CA ALA A 229 -28.92 -18.98 -10.73
C ALA A 229 -27.61 -18.45 -11.34
N GLU A 230 -26.46 -18.80 -10.76
CA GLU A 230 -25.16 -18.43 -11.32
C GLU A 230 -24.87 -19.16 -12.64
N ARG A 231 -25.24 -20.44 -12.73
CA ARG A 231 -24.89 -21.29 -13.88
C ARG A 231 -25.83 -21.11 -15.08
N TYR A 232 -27.12 -20.92 -14.83
CA TYR A 232 -28.16 -20.87 -15.85
C TYR A 232 -28.90 -19.53 -15.92
N SER A 233 -28.52 -18.55 -15.09
CA SER A 233 -29.11 -17.20 -15.04
C SER A 233 -30.63 -17.23 -14.90
N LEU A 234 -31.13 -17.78 -13.79
CA LEU A 234 -32.56 -17.79 -13.43
C LEU A 234 -33.12 -16.36 -13.39
N ALA A 235 -34.11 -16.10 -14.25
CA ALA A 235 -34.80 -14.84 -14.46
C ALA A 235 -36.32 -15.09 -14.48
N GLU A 236 -37.07 -14.00 -14.54
CA GLU A 236 -38.52 -14.03 -14.60
C GLU A 236 -39.02 -14.76 -15.86
N GLY A 237 -40.01 -15.63 -15.72
CA GLY A 237 -40.58 -16.42 -16.81
C GLY A 237 -39.91 -17.77 -17.06
N ASP A 238 -38.84 -18.11 -16.35
CA ASP A 238 -38.14 -19.38 -16.54
C ASP A 238 -38.89 -20.59 -15.98
N LEU A 239 -38.67 -21.75 -16.59
CA LEU A 239 -39.14 -23.05 -16.11
C LEU A 239 -37.99 -23.78 -15.41
N VAL A 240 -38.26 -24.39 -14.26
CA VAL A 240 -37.24 -25.07 -13.44
C VAL A 240 -37.53 -26.56 -13.35
N LEU A 241 -36.48 -27.38 -13.47
CA LEU A 241 -36.52 -28.79 -13.13
C LEU A 241 -35.81 -29.01 -11.80
N LEU A 242 -36.50 -29.52 -10.79
CA LEU A 242 -35.91 -30.03 -9.55
C LEU A 242 -35.59 -31.52 -9.73
N GLU A 243 -34.30 -31.87 -9.72
CA GLU A 243 -33.87 -33.29 -9.78
C GLU A 243 -34.11 -34.02 -8.45
N ASP A 244 -33.89 -33.32 -7.34
CA ASP A 244 -34.26 -33.79 -6.01
C ASP A 244 -35.23 -32.79 -5.37
N SER A 245 -36.48 -33.22 -5.22
CA SER A 245 -37.57 -32.45 -4.62
C SER A 245 -37.59 -32.54 -3.09
N SER A 246 -36.69 -33.31 -2.48
CA SER A 246 -36.59 -33.45 -1.04
C SER A 246 -35.76 -32.33 -0.39
N GLY A 247 -36.14 -31.93 0.83
CA GLY A 247 -35.27 -31.15 1.72
C GLY A 247 -35.41 -29.62 1.73
N GLY A 248 -36.23 -29.01 0.89
CA GLY A 248 -36.41 -27.55 0.94
C GLY A 248 -37.53 -27.09 1.86
N GLY A 249 -37.31 -25.97 2.52
CA GLY A 249 -38.30 -25.31 3.37
C GLY A 249 -39.03 -24.16 2.66
N LYS A 250 -39.96 -23.53 3.39
CA LYS A 250 -40.73 -22.36 2.93
C LYS A 250 -39.87 -21.26 2.32
N SER A 251 -38.71 -20.96 2.94
CA SER A 251 -37.78 -19.95 2.44
C SER A 251 -37.17 -20.26 1.06
N THR A 252 -37.05 -21.54 0.70
CA THR A 252 -36.56 -21.92 -0.64
C THR A 252 -37.67 -21.74 -1.68
N ALA A 253 -38.92 -22.01 -1.30
CA ALA A 253 -40.09 -21.75 -2.15
C ALA A 253 -40.28 -20.25 -2.41
N GLU A 254 -40.12 -19.41 -1.38
CA GLU A 254 -40.11 -17.95 -1.52
C GLU A 254 -39.03 -17.46 -2.48
N MET A 255 -37.82 -18.04 -2.43
CA MET A 255 -36.74 -17.68 -3.35
C MET A 255 -37.08 -17.95 -4.82
N PHE A 256 -37.85 -19.00 -5.12
CA PHE A 256 -38.35 -19.24 -6.49
C PHE A 256 -39.35 -18.16 -6.91
N ARG A 257 -40.18 -17.68 -5.98
CA ARG A 257 -41.15 -16.61 -6.26
C ARG A 257 -40.48 -15.26 -6.47
N GLU A 258 -39.53 -14.90 -5.60
CA GLU A 258 -38.76 -13.65 -5.70
C GLU A 258 -38.00 -13.55 -7.04
N ARG A 259 -37.57 -14.68 -7.58
CA ARG A 259 -36.90 -14.76 -8.89
C ARG A 259 -37.85 -14.78 -10.09
N GLY A 260 -39.17 -14.84 -9.86
CA GLY A 260 -40.19 -14.81 -10.91
C GLY A 260 -40.27 -16.11 -11.73
N VAL A 261 -39.97 -17.26 -11.13
CA VAL A 261 -40.06 -18.55 -11.85
C VAL A 261 -41.50 -18.84 -12.25
N ALA A 262 -41.71 -19.26 -13.51
CA ALA A 262 -43.04 -19.41 -14.09
C ALA A 262 -43.70 -20.76 -13.73
N ALA A 263 -42.91 -21.82 -13.59
CA ALA A 263 -43.35 -23.12 -13.10
C ALA A 263 -42.16 -24.00 -12.71
N ILE A 264 -42.43 -24.96 -11.83
CA ILE A 264 -41.45 -25.92 -11.34
C ILE A 264 -41.92 -27.33 -11.71
N VAL A 265 -41.01 -28.15 -12.20
CA VAL A 265 -41.23 -29.58 -12.45
C VAL A 265 -40.34 -30.36 -11.51
N ALA A 266 -40.92 -31.21 -10.67
CA ALA A 266 -40.21 -32.04 -9.71
C ALA A 266 -40.04 -33.47 -10.24
N GLU A 267 -38.80 -33.95 -10.25
CA GLU A 267 -38.51 -35.39 -10.31
C GLU A 267 -38.72 -35.94 -8.88
N GLY A 268 -39.75 -36.78 -8.73
CA GLY A 268 -40.15 -37.35 -7.44
C GLY A 268 -41.34 -36.67 -6.75
N GLU A 269 -41.77 -37.27 -5.64
CA GLU A 269 -42.90 -36.79 -4.84
C GLU A 269 -42.45 -35.75 -3.82
N MET A 270 -43.04 -34.56 -3.90
CA MET A 270 -42.83 -33.50 -2.92
C MET A 270 -43.77 -33.68 -1.73
N ALA A 271 -43.33 -33.31 -0.52
CA ALA A 271 -44.17 -33.36 0.67
C ALA A 271 -45.46 -32.53 0.49
N GLN A 272 -46.60 -33.08 0.92
CA GLN A 272 -47.93 -32.45 0.76
C GLN A 272 -47.98 -31.03 1.35
N ALA A 273 -47.38 -30.83 2.52
CA ALA A 273 -47.28 -29.51 3.15
C ALA A 273 -46.53 -28.47 2.28
N MET A 274 -45.57 -28.91 1.47
CA MET A 274 -44.86 -28.02 0.54
C MET A 274 -45.68 -27.76 -0.71
N GLN A 275 -46.40 -28.75 -1.24
CA GLN A 275 -47.34 -28.55 -2.36
C GLN A 275 -48.40 -27.50 -2.01
N GLU A 276 -48.97 -27.59 -0.81
CA GLU A 276 -49.92 -26.60 -0.30
C GLU A 276 -49.30 -25.21 -0.20
N HIS A 277 -48.03 -25.11 0.23
CA HIS A 277 -47.34 -23.85 0.33
C HIS A 277 -47.00 -23.23 -1.04
N PHE A 278 -46.62 -24.02 -2.03
CA PHE A 278 -46.44 -23.53 -3.41
C PHE A 278 -47.75 -23.04 -4.02
N LEU A 279 -48.85 -23.73 -3.71
CA LEU A 279 -50.19 -23.26 -4.09
C LEU A 279 -50.51 -21.91 -3.43
N ASP A 280 -50.18 -21.70 -2.15
CA ASP A 280 -50.37 -20.40 -1.46
C ASP A 280 -49.52 -19.28 -2.09
N LEU A 281 -48.32 -19.62 -2.56
CA LEU A 281 -47.42 -18.71 -3.25
C LEU A 281 -47.85 -18.41 -4.69
N GLY A 282 -48.83 -19.14 -5.24
CA GLY A 282 -49.29 -19.02 -6.62
C GLY A 282 -48.27 -19.55 -7.64
N LEU A 283 -47.40 -20.47 -7.24
CA LEU A 283 -46.39 -21.07 -8.11
C LEU A 283 -46.83 -22.48 -8.55
N PRO A 284 -47.00 -22.74 -9.86
CA PRO A 284 -47.33 -24.07 -10.36
C PRO A 284 -46.17 -25.04 -10.14
N VAL A 285 -46.46 -26.17 -9.50
CA VAL A 285 -45.52 -27.28 -9.34
C VAL A 285 -46.15 -28.51 -9.97
N PHE A 286 -45.42 -29.12 -10.90
CA PHE A 286 -45.81 -30.32 -11.62
C PHE A 286 -44.90 -31.47 -11.26
N THR A 287 -45.42 -32.69 -11.31
CA THR A 287 -44.59 -33.89 -11.15
C THR A 287 -44.11 -34.40 -12.51
N SER A 288 -43.02 -35.17 -12.51
CA SER A 288 -42.55 -35.87 -13.71
C SER A 288 -43.57 -36.85 -14.32
N ALA A 289 -44.63 -37.21 -13.58
CA ALA A 289 -45.76 -38.00 -14.08
C ALA A 289 -46.76 -37.17 -14.89
N GLU A 290 -46.89 -35.87 -14.59
CA GLU A 290 -47.83 -34.97 -15.26
C GLU A 290 -47.25 -34.36 -16.55
N ILE A 291 -45.92 -34.15 -16.59
CA ILE A 291 -45.23 -33.57 -17.74
C ILE A 291 -43.97 -34.37 -18.05
N ALA A 292 -43.83 -34.84 -19.29
CA ALA A 292 -42.68 -35.62 -19.70
C ALA A 292 -41.47 -34.72 -19.98
N VAL A 293 -40.40 -34.89 -19.20
CA VAL A 293 -39.14 -34.15 -19.35
C VAL A 293 -38.19 -34.93 -20.25
N GLN A 294 -37.78 -34.32 -21.37
CA GLN A 294 -36.80 -34.87 -22.29
C GLN A 294 -35.42 -34.29 -22.01
N ARG A 295 -34.42 -35.13 -21.73
CA ARG A 295 -33.03 -34.71 -21.57
C ARG A 295 -32.32 -34.80 -22.92
N ILE A 296 -31.98 -33.65 -23.51
CA ILE A 296 -31.17 -33.57 -24.74
C ILE A 296 -29.85 -32.89 -24.38
N ASP A 297 -28.72 -33.55 -24.63
CA ASP A 297 -27.38 -33.03 -24.31
C ASP A 297 -27.22 -32.59 -22.84
N SER A 298 -27.81 -33.34 -21.89
CA SER A 298 -27.83 -33.04 -20.45
C SER A 298 -28.62 -31.78 -20.05
N LEU A 299 -29.42 -31.21 -20.95
CA LEU A 299 -30.36 -30.14 -20.65
C LEU A 299 -31.80 -30.69 -20.69
N PRO A 300 -32.64 -30.35 -19.70
CA PRO A 300 -34.03 -30.77 -19.69
C PRO A 300 -34.90 -29.86 -20.56
N PHE A 301 -35.83 -30.49 -21.30
CA PHE A 301 -36.76 -29.85 -22.22
C PHE A 301 -38.17 -30.42 -22.01
N ILE A 302 -39.20 -29.60 -22.24
CA ILE A 302 -40.61 -29.98 -22.16
C ILE A 302 -41.34 -29.52 -23.42
N ARG A 303 -42.39 -30.26 -23.79
CA ARG A 303 -43.31 -29.84 -24.85
C ARG A 303 -44.23 -28.73 -24.35
N PRO A 304 -44.39 -27.62 -25.08
CA PRO A 304 -45.25 -26.52 -24.66
C PRO A 304 -46.70 -26.97 -24.47
N GLU A 305 -47.21 -27.88 -25.30
CA GLU A 305 -48.58 -28.41 -25.19
C GLU A 305 -48.85 -29.12 -23.85
N GLU A 306 -47.90 -29.95 -23.39
CA GLU A 306 -48.02 -30.66 -22.11
C GLU A 306 -47.96 -29.69 -20.92
N LEU A 307 -47.15 -28.63 -21.04
CA LEU A 307 -47.05 -27.57 -20.04
C LEU A 307 -48.34 -26.76 -19.92
N GLU A 308 -48.94 -26.35 -21.03
CA GLU A 308 -50.20 -25.58 -21.01
C GLU A 308 -51.35 -26.44 -20.46
N ALA A 309 -51.47 -27.70 -20.89
CA ALA A 309 -52.48 -28.60 -20.34
C ALA A 309 -52.33 -28.84 -18.83
N ALA A 310 -51.09 -28.92 -18.33
CA ALA A 310 -50.83 -29.03 -16.89
C ALA A 310 -51.17 -27.73 -16.15
N ARG A 311 -50.86 -26.56 -16.72
CA ARG A 311 -51.21 -25.24 -16.18
C ARG A 311 -52.72 -25.06 -16.05
N GLU A 312 -53.49 -25.42 -17.07
CA GLU A 312 -54.95 -25.34 -17.02
C GLU A 312 -55.53 -26.18 -15.87
N ARG A 313 -55.04 -27.43 -15.69
CA ARG A 313 -55.44 -28.28 -14.56
C ARG A 313 -55.11 -27.66 -13.21
N TRP A 314 -53.92 -27.07 -13.10
CA TRP A 314 -53.50 -26.40 -11.88
C TRP A 314 -54.33 -25.14 -11.58
N GLU A 315 -54.67 -24.34 -12.60
CA GLU A 315 -55.54 -23.17 -12.43
C GLU A 315 -56.94 -23.55 -11.94
N VAL A 316 -57.49 -24.67 -12.42
CA VAL A 316 -58.77 -25.19 -11.93
C VAL A 316 -58.66 -25.58 -10.46
N GLN A 317 -57.59 -26.28 -10.06
CA GLN A 317 -57.34 -26.63 -8.66
C GLN A 317 -57.18 -25.39 -7.77
N GLN A 318 -56.48 -24.37 -8.26
CA GLN A 318 -56.31 -23.10 -7.56
C GLN A 318 -57.62 -22.36 -7.35
N LYS A 319 -58.45 -22.24 -8.39
CA LYS A 319 -59.78 -21.62 -8.28
C LYS A 319 -60.67 -22.37 -7.29
N ALA A 320 -60.65 -23.70 -7.32
CA ALA A 320 -61.40 -24.53 -6.37
C ALA A 320 -60.94 -24.30 -4.93
N ARG A 321 -59.62 -24.18 -4.70
CA ARG A 321 -59.06 -23.91 -3.37
C ARG A 321 -59.38 -22.49 -2.88
N GLN A 322 -59.27 -21.48 -3.74
CA GLN A 322 -59.64 -20.11 -3.40
C GLN A 322 -61.12 -20.02 -3.02
N ALA A 323 -62.01 -20.63 -3.81
CA ALA A 323 -63.44 -20.68 -3.50
C ALA A 323 -63.72 -21.36 -2.14
N ARG A 324 -62.99 -22.43 -1.80
CA ARG A 324 -63.09 -23.08 -0.50
C ARG A 324 -62.62 -22.19 0.65
N LEU A 325 -61.48 -21.52 0.50
CA LEU A 325 -60.95 -20.60 1.52
C LEU A 325 -61.85 -19.37 1.70
N GLU A 326 -62.46 -18.87 0.62
CA GLU A 326 -63.46 -17.79 0.69
C GLU A 326 -64.72 -18.27 1.42
N ALA A 327 -65.19 -19.48 1.16
CA ALA A 327 -66.32 -20.07 1.88
C ALA A 327 -66.02 -20.22 3.38
N GLU A 328 -64.84 -20.75 3.75
CA GLU A 328 -64.41 -20.89 5.15
C GLU A 328 -64.26 -19.53 5.85
N LYS A 329 -63.77 -18.50 5.15
CA LYS A 329 -63.72 -17.11 5.67
C LYS A 329 -65.10 -16.51 5.86
N LEU A 330 -66.01 -16.72 4.91
CA LEU A 330 -67.39 -16.26 5.06
C LEU A 330 -68.05 -16.95 6.26
N GLU A 331 -67.83 -18.26 6.42
CA GLU A 331 -68.34 -19.01 7.55
C GLU A 331 -67.78 -18.51 8.88
N SER A 332 -66.47 -18.22 8.98
CA SER A 332 -65.89 -17.66 10.20
C SER A 332 -66.45 -16.28 10.52
N LEU A 333 -66.65 -15.41 9.51
CA LEU A 333 -67.32 -14.11 9.69
C LEU A 333 -68.78 -14.27 10.15
N PHE A 334 -69.51 -15.26 9.65
CA PHE A 334 -70.86 -15.57 10.12
C PHE A 334 -70.85 -16.05 11.58
N GLN A 335 -69.89 -16.89 11.97
CA GLN A 335 -69.74 -17.35 13.35
C GLN A 335 -69.37 -16.19 14.29
N ASP A 336 -68.42 -15.34 13.90
CA ASP A 336 -68.02 -14.16 14.67
C ASP A 336 -69.18 -13.18 14.81
N TYR A 337 -69.93 -12.94 13.73
CA TYR A 337 -71.14 -12.12 13.77
C TYR A 337 -72.21 -12.71 14.69
N LYS A 338 -72.43 -14.04 14.64
CA LYS A 338 -73.36 -14.74 15.53
C LYS A 338 -72.95 -14.61 17.00
N VAL A 339 -71.66 -14.74 17.29
CA VAL A 339 -71.11 -14.58 18.65
C VAL A 339 -71.27 -13.14 19.14
N GLU A 340 -70.96 -12.14 18.32
CA GLU A 340 -71.14 -10.73 18.66
C GLU A 340 -72.61 -10.38 18.89
N ARG A 341 -73.54 -10.84 18.04
CA ARG A 341 -74.98 -10.65 18.25
C ARG A 341 -75.47 -11.29 19.54
N MET A 342 -75.00 -12.49 19.88
CA MET A 342 -75.33 -13.16 21.14
C MET A 342 -74.79 -12.38 22.36
N LYS A 343 -73.61 -11.75 22.25
CA LYS A 343 -73.06 -10.88 23.30
C LYS A 343 -73.88 -9.59 23.43
N GLU A 344 -74.28 -8.96 22.32
CA GLU A 344 -75.15 -7.77 22.31
C GLU A 344 -76.51 -8.05 22.95
N GLU A 345 -77.15 -9.16 22.61
CA GLU A 345 -78.44 -9.55 23.21
C GLU A 345 -78.30 -9.83 24.71
N LYS A 346 -77.23 -10.52 25.13
CA LYS A 346 -76.93 -10.70 26.56
C LYS A 346 -76.68 -9.37 27.26
N ARG A 347 -76.00 -8.41 26.61
CA ARG A 347 -75.75 -7.06 27.14
C ARG A 347 -77.06 -6.25 27.26
N LYS A 348 -77.94 -6.31 26.26
CA LYS A 348 -79.28 -5.70 26.31
C LYS A 348 -80.15 -6.30 27.42
N LYS A 349 -80.16 -7.64 27.58
CA LYS A 349 -80.86 -8.30 28.71
C LYS A 349 -80.31 -7.88 30.07
N ARG A 350 -78.98 -7.73 30.20
CA ARG A 350 -78.35 -7.23 31.45
C ARG A 350 -78.64 -5.77 31.73
N MET A 351 -78.78 -4.91 30.71
CA MET A 351 -79.18 -3.51 30.90
C MET A 351 -80.67 -3.35 31.23
N GLY A 352 -81.57 -4.04 30.52
CA GLY A 352 -83.00 -4.01 30.80
C GLY A 352 -83.39 -4.64 32.15
N GLY A 353 -82.60 -5.60 32.65
CA GLY A 353 -82.75 -6.13 34.01
C GLY A 353 -82.28 -5.16 35.10
N ARG A 354 -81.43 -4.18 34.76
CA ARG A 354 -80.93 -3.15 35.68
C ARG A 354 -81.88 -1.96 35.76
N GLU A 355 -82.53 -1.58 34.66
CA GLU A 355 -83.61 -0.58 34.63
C GLU A 355 -84.83 -1.03 35.45
N LYS A 356 -85.24 -2.31 35.34
CA LYS A 356 -86.35 -2.85 36.15
C LYS A 356 -86.08 -2.92 37.67
N MET A 357 -84.83 -2.82 38.12
CA MET A 357 -84.49 -2.70 39.55
C MET A 357 -84.31 -1.24 40.01
N GLY A 358 -84.26 -0.27 39.09
CA GLY A 358 -84.10 1.16 39.40
C GLY A 358 -85.41 1.94 39.57
N GLU A 359 -86.54 1.43 39.06
CA GLU A 359 -87.86 2.08 39.17
C GLU A 359 -88.69 1.64 40.40
N GLY A 360 -88.08 0.91 41.35
CA GLY A 360 -88.77 0.27 42.47
C GLY A 360 -88.78 1.03 43.81
N TYR A 361 -88.22 2.24 43.91
CA TYR A 361 -88.18 3.01 45.16
C TYR A 361 -88.35 4.51 44.92
N ASP A 362 -89.57 4.96 44.61
CA ASP A 362 -89.92 6.37 44.81
C ASP A 362 -91.43 6.58 45.01
N TRP A 363 -92.02 5.94 46.01
CA TRP A 363 -93.32 6.36 46.58
C TRP A 363 -93.42 5.87 48.03
N LEU A 364 -92.91 6.65 48.99
CA LEU A 364 -93.36 6.67 50.40
C LEU A 364 -92.61 7.78 51.17
N SER A 365 -93.03 9.03 50.98
CA SER A 365 -92.92 10.12 51.98
C SER A 365 -93.78 11.27 51.42
N THR A 366 -94.87 11.74 52.04
CA THR A 366 -94.82 12.53 53.27
C THR A 366 -96.26 12.83 53.74
N SER A 367 -96.52 12.58 55.04
CA SER A 367 -97.42 13.23 56.04
C SER A 367 -98.90 13.52 55.70
N TYR A 368 -99.94 13.12 56.46
CA TYR A 368 -100.25 13.31 57.89
C TYR A 368 -100.14 14.76 58.40
N SER A 369 -101.20 15.54 58.21
CA SER A 369 -101.96 16.33 59.22
C SER A 369 -102.71 17.49 58.58
#